data_AF-A0A9Q1MEL5-F1
#
_entry.id   AF-A0A9Q1MEL5-F1
#
_cell.length_a   1.000
_cell.length_b   1.000
_cell.length_c   1.000
_cell.angle_alpha   90.00
_cell.angle_beta   90.00
_cell.angle_gamma   90.00
#
_symmetry.space_group_name_H-M   'P 1'
#
loop_
_entity.id
_entity.type
_entity.pdbx_description
1 polymer ?
#
loop_
_entity_poly.entity_id
_entity_poly.type
_entity_poly.pdbx_seq_one_letter_code
_entity_poly.pdbx_strand_id
1 'polypeptide(L)'
;MLFSHEGPVELNSLPGSYKFILISPKTLTLTLEQRLRNQSTMGKVHGSLARAGKVRGQTPKVAKQDKKKKPRGRAHKRMQYNRRFVTAVVGFGKKRGPNSSEK
;
A
#
# COMPACT_ATOMS: atom_id res chain seq x y z
N MET A 1 55.27 -36.48 33.86
CA MET A 1 54.92 -35.86 32.57
C MET A 1 53.78 -34.87 32.80
N LEU A 2 54.03 -33.60 32.45
CA LEU A 2 53.09 -32.57 31.93
C LEU A 2 51.82 -32.27 32.75
N PHE A 3 51.84 -31.22 33.58
CA PHE A 3 51.37 -29.83 33.33
C PHE A 3 49.85 -29.66 33.37
N SER A 4 49.35 -28.89 34.35
CA SER A 4 48.60 -27.63 34.15
C SER A 4 47.73 -27.32 35.36
N HIS A 5 48.07 -26.27 36.11
CA HIS A 5 47.09 -25.54 36.92
C HIS A 5 47.48 -24.06 36.92
N GLU A 6 46.98 -23.31 35.94
CA GLU A 6 47.01 -21.85 35.97
C GLU A 6 45.68 -21.36 36.55
N GLY A 7 45.74 -20.78 37.75
CA GLY A 7 44.66 -19.99 38.34
C GLY A 7 44.91 -18.49 38.08
N PRO A 8 43.87 -17.65 38.02
CA PRO A 8 43.95 -16.28 37.52
C PRO A 8 44.35 -15.30 38.64
N VAL A 9 45.12 -14.27 38.32
CA VAL A 9 45.20 -13.06 39.15
C VAL A 9 45.15 -11.80 38.30
N GLU A 10 44.26 -10.92 38.75
CA GLU A 10 43.75 -9.72 38.13
C GLU A 10 44.76 -8.56 38.09
N LEU A 11 44.53 -7.72 37.08
CA LEU A 11 44.57 -6.25 37.05
C LEU A 11 45.58 -5.45 37.90
N ASN A 12 46.13 -4.45 37.21
CA ASN A 12 46.63 -3.14 37.66
C ASN A 12 48.14 -2.99 37.85
N SER A 13 48.82 -2.47 36.83
CA SER A 13 49.55 -1.21 36.96
C SER A 13 50.00 -0.69 35.59
N LEU A 14 49.40 0.40 35.12
CA LEU A 14 50.04 1.28 34.16
C LEU A 14 50.81 2.33 34.98
N PRO A 15 52.07 2.59 34.63
CA PRO A 15 52.46 3.99 34.53
C PRO A 15 53.05 4.27 33.15
N GLY A 16 52.51 5.34 32.57
CA GLY A 16 52.77 5.74 31.21
C GLY A 16 54.25 6.01 30.93
N SER A 17 54.63 5.73 29.70
CA SER A 17 55.19 6.73 28.82
C SER A 17 55.47 6.06 27.47
N TYR A 18 55.12 6.76 26.38
CA TYR A 18 55.50 6.42 25.01
C TYR A 18 54.79 5.19 24.38
N LYS A 19 53.55 5.40 23.94
CA LYS A 19 53.06 4.80 22.70
C LYS A 19 52.44 5.88 21.82
N PHE A 20 53.33 6.67 21.22
CA PHE A 20 53.08 7.34 19.94
C PHE A 20 52.73 6.25 18.92
N ILE A 21 51.46 5.88 18.81
CA ILE A 21 50.93 5.14 17.66
C ILE A 21 50.07 6.13 16.89
N LEU A 22 50.61 6.49 15.74
CA LEU A 22 50.03 7.31 14.69
C LEU A 22 48.62 6.81 14.34
N ILE A 23 47.58 7.43 14.89
CA ILE A 23 46.23 7.30 14.36
C ILE A 23 46.05 8.43 13.34
N SER A 24 46.11 8.07 12.06
CA SER A 24 45.89 8.97 10.94
C SER A 24 44.57 9.76 11.10
N PRO A 25 44.47 11.02 10.64
CA PRO A 25 43.24 11.82 10.74
C PRO A 25 42.06 11.28 9.90
N LYS A 26 42.27 10.23 9.08
CA LYS A 26 41.25 9.65 8.19
C LYS A 26 40.15 8.85 8.91
N THR A 27 40.30 8.51 10.18
CA THR A 27 39.30 7.70 10.91
C THR A 27 38.20 8.55 11.57
N LEU A 28 38.42 9.86 11.77
CA LEU A 28 37.44 10.76 12.40
C LEU A 28 36.40 11.31 11.42
N THR A 29 36.70 11.34 10.12
CA THR A 29 35.75 11.80 9.10
C THR A 29 34.76 10.72 8.66
N LEU A 30 35.13 9.44 8.78
CA LEU A 30 34.29 8.32 8.34
C LEU A 30 33.13 7.98 9.28
N THR A 31 33.16 8.42 10.54
CA THR A 31 32.08 8.18 11.51
C THR A 31 31.00 9.27 11.47
N LEU A 32 31.36 10.51 11.09
CA LEU A 32 30.39 11.61 10.94
C LEU A 32 29.63 11.54 9.60
N GLU A 33 30.29 11.07 8.52
CA GLU A 33 29.64 10.79 7.23
C GLU A 33 28.67 9.60 7.27
N GLN A 34 28.87 8.66 8.19
CA GLN A 34 27.95 7.53 8.39
C GLN A 34 26.75 7.88 9.28
N ARG A 35 26.75 9.04 9.95
CA ARG A 35 25.65 9.49 10.81
C ARG A 35 24.61 10.36 10.09
N LEU A 36 24.97 11.01 8.98
CA LEU A 36 24.04 11.80 8.15
C LEU A 36 23.34 10.99 7.04
N ARG A 37 23.70 9.72 6.84
CA ARG A 37 22.96 8.80 5.94
C ARG A 37 21.76 8.11 6.59
N ASN A 38 21.61 8.23 7.91
CA ASN A 38 20.54 7.60 8.69
C ASN A 38 19.56 8.62 9.27
N GLN A 39 19.38 9.77 8.60
CA GLN A 39 18.48 10.82 9.04
C GLN A 39 17.60 11.34 7.90
N SER A 40 16.92 10.43 7.21
CA SER A 40 15.65 10.76 6.56
C SER A 40 14.71 9.55 6.53
N THR A 41 13.65 9.68 7.33
CA THR A 41 12.29 9.20 6.98
C THR A 41 12.09 7.69 6.74
N MET A 42 12.20 6.88 7.79
CA MET A 42 11.59 5.53 7.81
C MET A 42 10.33 5.50 8.69
N GLY A 43 9.41 6.43 8.46
CA GLY A 43 8.02 6.25 8.89
C GLY A 43 7.51 4.97 8.25
N LYS A 44 7.02 4.03 9.05
CA LYS A 44 6.49 2.75 8.61
C LYS A 44 5.22 2.99 7.79
N VAL A 45 5.37 3.29 6.50
CA VAL A 45 4.25 3.45 5.57
C VAL A 45 3.77 2.05 5.20
N HIS A 46 2.78 1.54 5.93
CA HIS A 46 2.18 0.26 5.59
C HIS A 46 1.22 0.43 4.42
N GLY A 47 1.61 -0.09 3.26
CA GLY A 47 0.91 0.05 1.99
C GLY A 47 1.78 0.73 0.95
N SER A 48 2.49 -0.07 0.14
CA SER A 48 3.25 0.46 -0.99
C SER A 48 2.31 1.01 -2.06
N LEU A 49 2.63 2.20 -2.59
CA LEU A 49 1.91 2.83 -3.69
C LEU A 49 1.94 2.00 -4.98
N ALA A 50 2.82 1.00 -5.05
CA ALA A 50 3.01 0.09 -6.18
C ALA A 50 1.72 -0.64 -6.64
N ARG A 51 0.70 -0.75 -5.79
CA ARG A 51 -0.59 -1.37 -6.14
C ARG A 51 -1.71 -0.38 -6.46
N ALA A 52 -1.44 0.93 -6.39
CA ALA A 52 -2.43 1.94 -6.71
C ALA A 52 -2.91 1.79 -8.16
N GLY A 53 -4.23 1.77 -8.36
CA GLY A 53 -4.82 1.65 -9.70
C GLY A 53 -4.75 0.27 -10.36
N LYS A 54 -4.17 -0.77 -9.72
CA LYS A 54 -4.01 -2.13 -10.29
C LYS A 54 -5.28 -2.65 -10.96
N VAL A 55 -6.42 -2.58 -10.25
CA VAL A 55 -7.70 -3.10 -10.75
C VAL A 55 -8.25 -2.28 -11.93
N ARG A 56 -8.07 -0.96 -11.91
CA ARG A 56 -8.53 -0.07 -12.99
C ARG A 56 -7.70 -0.24 -14.27
N GLY A 57 -6.42 -0.60 -14.15
CA GLY A 57 -5.55 -0.91 -15.30
C GLY A 57 -5.73 -2.33 -15.84
N GLN A 58 -6.04 -3.29 -14.97
CA GLN A 58 -6.26 -4.69 -15.37
C GLN A 58 -7.63 -4.90 -16.05
N THR A 59 -8.64 -4.09 -15.71
CA THR A 59 -9.98 -4.24 -16.30
C THR A 59 -9.98 -3.81 -17.77
N PRO A 60 -10.54 -4.63 -18.68
CA PRO A 60 -10.57 -4.28 -20.10
C PRO A 60 -11.36 -3.00 -20.32
N LYS A 61 -10.82 -2.09 -21.14
CA LYS A 61 -11.47 -0.82 -21.43
C LYS A 61 -12.60 -1.03 -22.43
N VAL A 62 -13.82 -1.19 -21.94
CA VAL A 62 -15.02 -1.31 -22.78
C VAL A 62 -15.51 0.09 -23.21
N ALA A 63 -15.59 0.33 -24.52
CA ALA A 63 -16.19 1.54 -25.08
C ALA A 63 -17.71 1.56 -24.85
N LYS A 64 -18.28 2.76 -24.64
CA LYS A 64 -19.73 2.90 -24.54
C LYS A 64 -20.34 2.68 -25.92
N GLN A 65 -21.33 1.80 -26.01
CA GLN A 65 -22.14 1.66 -27.21
C GLN A 65 -22.99 2.92 -27.42
N ASP A 66 -23.17 3.32 -28.68
CA ASP A 66 -24.10 4.37 -29.04
C ASP A 66 -25.54 3.93 -28.79
N LYS A 67 -26.26 4.73 -28.01
CA LYS A 67 -27.65 4.47 -27.62
C LYS A 67 -28.50 5.70 -27.93
N LYS A 68 -29.73 5.47 -28.40
CA LYS A 68 -30.70 6.53 -28.62
C LYS A 68 -30.91 7.33 -27.33
N LYS A 69 -30.96 8.66 -27.46
CA LYS A 69 -31.20 9.56 -26.32
C LYS A 69 -32.54 9.23 -25.69
N LYS A 70 -32.56 9.03 -24.37
CA LYS A 70 -33.82 8.90 -23.63
C LYS A 70 -34.48 10.28 -23.58
N PRO A 71 -35.79 10.40 -23.86
CA PRO A 71 -36.48 11.67 -23.70
C PRO A 71 -36.45 12.06 -22.22
N ARG A 72 -36.41 13.37 -21.95
CA ARG A 72 -36.31 13.95 -20.60
C ARG A 72 -37.63 14.64 -20.22
N GLY A 73 -37.78 15.01 -18.95
CA GLY A 73 -38.93 15.77 -18.44
C GLY A 73 -40.27 15.04 -18.55
N ARG A 74 -41.32 15.76 -18.98
CA ARG A 74 -42.70 15.28 -19.03
C ARG A 74 -42.88 14.02 -19.89
N ALA A 75 -42.19 13.96 -21.03
CA ALA A 75 -42.24 12.80 -21.92
C ALA A 75 -41.70 11.53 -21.23
N HIS A 76 -40.64 11.65 -20.45
CA HIS A 76 -40.11 10.51 -19.67
C HIS A 76 -41.10 10.04 -18.60
N LYS A 77 -41.72 10.97 -17.88
CA LYS A 77 -42.70 10.67 -16.84
C LYS A 77 -43.94 9.98 -17.41
N ARG A 78 -44.43 10.40 -18.59
CA ARG A 78 -45.54 9.74 -19.29
C ARG A 78 -45.21 8.28 -19.62
N MET A 79 -44.03 8.02 -20.19
CA MET A 79 -43.60 6.65 -20.47
C MET A 79 -43.46 5.81 -19.20
N GLN A 80 -42.96 6.38 -18.10
CA GLN A 80 -42.82 5.69 -16.82
C GLN A 80 -44.19 5.33 -16.22
N TYR A 81 -45.16 6.25 -16.28
CA TYR A 81 -46.54 6.00 -15.82
C TYR A 81 -47.20 4.88 -16.64
N ASN A 82 -47.16 4.98 -17.96
CA ASN A 82 -47.74 3.97 -18.85
C ASN A 82 -47.14 2.58 -18.56
N ARG A 83 -45.80 2.47 -18.44
CA ARG A 83 -45.13 1.19 -18.13
C ARG A 83 -45.47 0.62 -16.75
N ARG A 84 -45.75 1.46 -15.75
CA ARG A 84 -45.96 1.02 -14.36
C ARG A 84 -47.41 0.69 -14.04
N PHE A 85 -48.35 1.39 -14.66
CA PHE A 85 -49.75 1.38 -14.24
C PHE A 85 -50.73 1.03 -15.36
N VAL A 86 -50.48 1.48 -16.59
CA VAL A 86 -51.44 1.27 -17.71
C VAL A 86 -51.17 -0.05 -18.44
N THR A 87 -49.90 -0.31 -18.78
CA THR A 87 -49.51 -1.51 -19.55
C THR A 87 -49.19 -2.70 -18.64
N ALA A 88 -48.88 -2.47 -17.36
CA ALA A 88 -48.55 -3.54 -16.42
C ALA A 88 -49.82 -4.26 -15.95
N VAL A 89 -50.26 -5.27 -16.70
CA VAL A 89 -51.27 -6.23 -16.23
C VAL A 89 -50.61 -7.13 -15.18
N VAL A 90 -51.17 -7.19 -13.97
CA VAL A 90 -50.72 -8.13 -12.93
C VAL A 90 -51.22 -9.51 -13.34
N GLY A 91 -50.40 -10.24 -14.09
CA GLY A 91 -50.64 -11.67 -14.34
C GLY A 91 -50.64 -12.46 -13.03
N PHE A 92 -51.16 -13.68 -13.07
CA PHE A 92 -51.14 -14.57 -11.91
C PHE A 92 -49.69 -14.89 -11.49
N GLY A 93 -49.36 -14.67 -10.21
CA GLY A 93 -48.04 -14.94 -9.65
C GLY A 93 -47.34 -13.71 -9.05
N LYS A 94 -46.09 -13.89 -8.60
CA LYS A 94 -45.30 -12.83 -7.97
C LYS A 94 -44.85 -11.80 -9.00
N LYS A 95 -45.12 -10.51 -8.75
CA LYS A 95 -44.71 -9.41 -9.64
C LYS A 95 -43.19 -9.34 -9.76
N ARG A 96 -42.66 -9.51 -10.97
CA ARG A 96 -41.23 -9.38 -11.26
C ARG A 96 -40.77 -7.93 -11.22
N GLY A 97 -39.53 -7.75 -10.75
CA GLY A 97 -38.89 -6.44 -10.66
C GLY A 97 -38.48 -5.89 -12.02
N PRO A 98 -38.36 -4.56 -12.18
CA PRO A 98 -38.07 -3.90 -13.46
C PRO A 98 -36.67 -4.20 -14.04
N ASN A 99 -35.77 -4.78 -13.24
CA ASN A 99 -34.43 -5.20 -13.65
C ASN A 99 -34.17 -6.65 -13.17
N SER A 100 -35.19 -7.51 -13.28
CA SER A 100 -35.06 -8.94 -13.01
C SER A 100 -34.45 -9.59 -14.24
N SER A 101 -33.23 -10.11 -14.13
CA SER A 101 -32.64 -10.98 -15.15
C SER A 101 -33.06 -12.42 -14.86
N GLU A 102 -34.20 -12.83 -15.40
CA GLU A 102 -34.50 -14.26 -15.54
C GLU A 102 -33.95 -14.74 -16.87
N LYS A 103 -33.39 -15.94 -16.87
CA LYS A 103 -32.95 -16.65 -18.07
C LYS A 103 -34.11 -17.50 -18.58
#